data_AF-A0A1E3VWV4-F1
#
_entry.id   AF-A0A1E3VWV4-F1
#
_cell.length_a   1.000
_cell.length_b   1.000
_cell.length_c   1.000
_cell.angle_alpha   90.00
_cell.angle_beta   90.00
_cell.angle_gamma   90.00
#
_symmetry.space_group_name_H-M   'P 1'
#
loop_
_entity.id
_entity.type
_entity.pdbx_description
1 polymer ?
#
loop_
_entity_poly.entity_id
_entity_poly.type
_entity_poly.pdbx_seq_one_letter_code
_entity_poly.pdbx_strand_id
1 'polypeptide(L)'
;MLDVGAWIEFGDWTEDGNRLARAPVEGYASAKLSQLRRSVVKNGKDLHKLSVPKRHRLRILAKRMRYGSEFFGATFPGKRSAKRCQKSLAALEELQDSLGMLNDIANRQTLFDLGEDGPDPATLPMPKVGPTEEKSLMKTARNAYARFAKVGPFWRA
;
A
#
# COMPACT_ATOMS: atom_id res chain seq x y z
N MET A 1 -1.06 -15.87 27.08
CA MET A 1 -0.86 -14.45 26.68
C MET A 1 0.53 -13.90 27.03
N LEU A 2 1.31 -14.53 27.93
CA LEU A 2 2.69 -14.13 28.24
C LEU A 2 3.72 -14.47 27.14
N ASP A 3 3.38 -15.39 26.24
CA ASP A 3 4.29 -15.97 25.24
C ASP A 3 4.82 -14.93 24.23
N VAL A 4 3.95 -14.09 23.66
CA VAL A 4 4.38 -13.04 22.72
C VAL A 4 5.21 -11.96 23.42
N GLY A 5 4.86 -11.61 24.67
CA GLY A 5 5.64 -10.65 25.46
C GLY A 5 7.04 -11.17 25.76
N ALA A 6 7.15 -12.43 26.19
CA ALA A 6 8.45 -13.08 26.42
C ALA A 6 9.27 -13.19 25.12
N TRP A 7 8.63 -13.47 23.98
CA TRP A 7 9.31 -13.53 22.69
C TRP A 7 9.81 -12.15 22.20
N ILE A 8 9.08 -11.06 22.50
CA ILE A 8 9.54 -9.69 22.20
C ILE A 8 10.70 -9.29 23.12
N GLU A 9 10.63 -9.56 24.42
CA GLU A 9 11.67 -9.08 25.33
C GLU A 9 12.93 -9.96 25.29
N PHE A 10 12.77 -11.27 25.10
CA PHE A 10 13.83 -12.26 25.30
C PHE A 10 13.93 -13.31 24.19
N GLY A 11 13.28 -13.09 23.04
CA GLY A 11 13.31 -14.07 21.96
C GLY A 11 14.71 -14.27 21.40
N ASP A 12 14.93 -15.40 20.73
CA ASP A 12 16.21 -15.81 20.12
C ASP A 12 16.82 -14.75 19.18
N TRP A 13 16.00 -13.80 18.71
CA TRP A 13 16.46 -12.69 17.90
C TRP A 13 17.37 -11.70 18.66
N THR A 14 17.33 -11.70 20.00
CA THR A 14 18.17 -10.89 20.89
C THR A 14 19.56 -11.52 21.14
N GLU A 15 19.76 -12.78 20.76
CA GLU A 15 21.01 -13.49 20.99
C GLU A 15 22.19 -12.92 20.19
N ASP A 16 23.37 -12.99 20.80
CA ASP A 16 24.62 -12.41 20.30
C ASP A 16 25.06 -12.90 18.91
N GLY A 17 24.57 -14.07 18.48
CA GLY A 17 24.82 -14.62 17.15
C GLY A 17 24.05 -13.93 16.02
N ASN A 18 23.01 -13.13 16.33
CA ASN A 18 22.16 -12.51 15.32
C ASN A 18 22.80 -11.26 14.70
N ARG A 19 23.52 -11.45 13.60
CA ARG A 19 24.16 -10.37 12.83
C ARG A 19 23.20 -9.27 12.35
N LEU A 20 21.92 -9.59 12.12
CA LEU A 20 20.93 -8.60 11.68
C LEU A 20 20.49 -7.68 12.82
N ALA A 21 20.40 -8.21 14.04
CA ALA A 21 20.05 -7.42 15.23
C ALA A 21 21.14 -6.41 15.60
N ARG A 22 22.40 -6.71 15.28
CA ARG A 22 23.56 -5.83 15.56
C ARG A 22 23.86 -4.80 14.47
N ALA A 23 23.30 -4.95 13.28
CA ALA A 23 23.60 -4.07 12.17
C ALA A 23 22.79 -2.76 12.25
N PRO A 24 23.35 -1.61 11.81
CA PRO A 24 22.58 -0.37 11.68
C PRO A 24 21.36 -0.57 10.79
N VAL A 25 20.19 -0.15 11.27
CA VAL A 25 18.90 -0.39 10.62
C VAL A 25 18.77 0.38 9.30
N GLU A 26 19.52 1.45 9.11
CA GLU A 26 19.54 2.32 7.94
C GLU A 26 19.78 1.53 6.64
N GLY A 27 20.74 0.61 6.66
CA GLY A 27 21.10 -0.21 5.50
C GLY A 27 19.96 -1.14 5.10
N TYR A 28 19.37 -1.82 6.08
CA TYR A 28 18.23 -2.70 5.88
C TYR A 28 16.99 -1.91 5.40
N ALA A 29 16.67 -0.80 6.07
CA ALA A 29 15.56 0.08 5.75
C ALA A 29 15.64 0.60 4.31
N SER A 30 16.80 1.12 3.91
CA SER A 30 17.04 1.64 2.56
C SER A 30 16.88 0.56 1.49
N ALA A 31 17.42 -0.64 1.74
CA ALA A 31 17.27 -1.77 0.83
C ALA A 31 15.81 -2.22 0.70
N LYS A 32 15.10 -2.36 1.83
CA LYS A 32 13.70 -2.79 1.86
C LYS A 32 12.77 -1.78 1.18
N LEU A 33 12.90 -0.50 1.50
CA LEU A 33 12.13 0.58 0.88
C LEU A 33 12.42 0.69 -0.61
N SER A 34 13.68 0.52 -1.03
CA SER A 34 14.05 0.48 -2.44
C SER A 34 13.37 -0.67 -3.18
N GLN A 35 13.32 -1.87 -2.59
CA GLN A 35 12.64 -3.02 -3.17
C GLN A 35 11.13 -2.77 -3.31
N LEU A 36 10.48 -2.31 -2.23
CA LEU A 36 9.04 -2.01 -2.22
C LEU A 36 8.68 -0.94 -3.24
N ARG A 37 9.45 0.15 -3.28
CA ARG A 37 9.26 1.23 -4.26
C ARG A 37 9.38 0.72 -5.69
N ARG A 38 10.42 -0.07 -6.00
CA ARG A 38 10.58 -0.67 -7.34
C ARG A 38 9.35 -1.49 -7.72
N SER A 39 8.83 -2.30 -6.80
CA SER A 39 7.64 -3.11 -7.04
C SER A 39 6.40 -2.26 -7.29
N VAL A 40 6.13 -1.22 -6.48
CA VAL A 40 4.98 -0.31 -6.68
C VAL A 40 5.12 0.44 -8.01
N VAL A 41 6.28 1.02 -8.29
CA VAL A 41 6.52 1.78 -9.52
C VAL A 41 6.39 0.90 -10.74
N LYS A 42 6.97 -0.32 -10.74
CA LYS A 42 6.88 -1.26 -11.86
C LYS A 42 5.45 -1.69 -12.13
N ASN A 43 4.69 -2.05 -11.10
CA ASN A 43 3.33 -2.58 -11.25
C ASN A 43 2.27 -1.49 -11.47
N GLY A 44 2.56 -0.23 -11.13
CA GLY A 44 1.60 0.88 -11.27
C GLY A 44 1.69 1.68 -12.57
N LYS A 45 2.67 1.43 -13.45
CA LYS A 45 2.88 2.25 -14.68
C LYS A 45 1.63 2.36 -15.55
N ASP A 46 0.95 1.24 -15.75
CA ASP A 46 -0.26 1.13 -16.59
C ASP A 46 -1.49 0.78 -15.74
N LEU A 47 -1.68 1.47 -14.61
CA LEU A 47 -2.72 1.16 -13.62
C LEU A 47 -4.13 0.97 -14.24
N HIS A 48 -4.49 1.81 -15.23
CA HIS A 48 -5.77 1.73 -15.93
C HIS A 48 -5.98 0.47 -16.78
N LYS A 49 -4.89 -0.16 -17.25
CA LYS A 49 -4.92 -1.40 -18.04
C LYS A 49 -4.89 -2.65 -17.15
N LEU A 50 -4.72 -2.50 -15.84
CA LEU A 50 -4.68 -3.64 -14.92
C LEU A 50 -6.09 -4.21 -14.74
N SER A 51 -6.18 -5.53 -14.77
CA SER A 51 -7.36 -6.27 -14.31
C SER A 51 -7.56 -6.10 -12.81
N VAL A 52 -8.77 -6.35 -12.31
CA VAL A 52 -9.12 -6.25 -10.88
C VAL A 52 -8.13 -7.00 -9.97
N PRO A 53 -7.76 -8.27 -10.23
CA PRO A 53 -6.78 -8.98 -9.39
C PRO A 53 -5.39 -8.32 -9.40
N LYS A 54 -4.97 -7.74 -10.53
CA LYS A 54 -3.70 -7.02 -10.65
C LYS A 54 -3.75 -5.68 -9.89
N ARG A 55 -4.88 -4.97 -9.92
CA ARG A 55 -5.11 -3.76 -9.10
C ARG A 55 -5.06 -4.09 -7.61
N HIS A 56 -5.67 -5.19 -7.19
CA HIS A 56 -5.62 -5.65 -5.81
C HIS A 56 -4.18 -5.98 -5.35
N ARG A 57 -3.40 -6.68 -6.18
CA ARG A 57 -1.97 -6.93 -5.91
C ARG A 57 -1.17 -5.64 -5.79
N LEU A 58 -1.43 -4.66 -6.65
CA LEU A 58 -0.80 -3.32 -6.54
C LEU A 58 -1.18 -2.63 -5.23
N ARG A 59 -2.44 -2.73 -4.79
CA ARG A 59 -2.90 -2.20 -3.49
C ARG A 59 -2.12 -2.79 -2.33
N ILE A 60 -1.91 -4.11 -2.32
CA ILE A 60 -1.09 -4.79 -1.30
C ILE A 60 0.34 -4.23 -1.29
N LEU A 61 0.96 -4.05 -2.47
CA LEU A 61 2.30 -3.48 -2.58
C LEU A 61 2.35 -2.04 -2.07
N ALA A 62 1.33 -1.21 -2.39
CA ALA A 62 1.22 0.15 -1.89
C ALA A 62 1.08 0.19 -0.36
N LYS A 63 0.26 -0.67 0.23
CA LYS A 63 0.14 -0.81 1.70
C LYS A 63 1.48 -1.16 2.35
N ARG A 64 2.19 -2.17 1.81
CA ARG A 64 3.52 -2.56 2.32
C ARG A 64 4.52 -1.41 2.23
N MET A 65 4.47 -0.63 1.14
CA MET A 65 5.30 0.57 0.98
C MET A 65 4.93 1.67 1.99
N ARG A 66 3.63 1.90 2.26
CA ARG A 66 3.16 2.85 3.28
C ARG A 66 3.68 2.45 4.66
N TYR A 67 3.41 1.21 5.09
CA TYR A 67 3.85 0.71 6.39
C TYR A 67 5.37 0.75 6.54
N GLY A 68 6.12 0.37 5.50
CA GLY A 68 7.57 0.51 5.52
C GLY A 68 8.02 1.97 5.67
N SER A 69 7.30 2.91 5.07
CA SER A 69 7.63 4.34 5.15
C SER A 69 7.27 4.96 6.50
N GLU A 70 6.17 4.51 7.12
CA GLU A 70 5.79 4.90 8.49
C GLU A 70 6.81 4.36 9.50
N PHE A 71 7.17 3.07 9.37
CA PHE A 71 8.08 2.39 10.28
C PHE A 71 9.52 2.92 10.20
N PHE A 72 10.08 3.03 8.99
CA PHE A 72 11.48 3.47 8.79
C PHE A 72 11.62 4.97 8.54
N GLY A 73 10.53 5.75 8.58
CA GLY A 73 10.57 7.17 8.22
C GLY A 73 11.52 7.98 9.09
N ALA A 74 11.53 7.70 10.40
CA ALA A 74 12.38 8.38 11.38
C ALA A 74 13.87 8.00 11.29
N THR A 75 14.20 6.88 10.63
CA THR A 75 15.58 6.41 10.44
C THR A 75 16.41 7.35 9.57
N PHE A 76 15.78 8.18 8.72
CA PHE A 76 16.48 9.05 7.77
C PHE A 76 16.35 10.53 8.17
N PRO A 77 17.38 11.12 8.80
CA PRO A 77 17.30 12.50 9.27
C PRO A 77 17.29 13.52 8.11
N GLY A 78 16.87 14.74 8.43
CA GLY A 78 16.93 15.88 7.52
C GLY A 78 15.56 16.34 7.00
N LYS A 79 15.39 17.67 6.93
CA LYS A 79 14.15 18.33 6.51
C LYS A 79 13.66 17.87 5.14
N ARG A 80 14.59 17.62 4.20
CA ARG A 80 14.28 17.14 2.85
C ARG A 80 13.73 15.71 2.85
N SER A 81 14.35 14.81 3.61
CA SER A 81 13.94 13.41 3.77
C SER A 81 12.56 13.33 4.42
N ALA A 82 12.34 14.05 5.53
CA ALA A 82 11.04 14.14 6.19
C ALA A 82 9.93 14.63 5.25
N LYS A 83 10.18 15.72 4.50
CA LYS A 83 9.22 16.26 3.53
C LYS A 83 8.90 15.28 2.40
N ARG A 84 9.90 14.53 1.91
CA ARG A 84 9.69 13.49 0.90
C ARG A 84 8.88 12.33 1.47
N CYS A 85 9.19 11.87 2.69
CA CYS A 85 8.44 10.81 3.37
C CYS A 85 6.96 11.17 3.51
N GLN A 86 6.65 12.35 4.04
CA GLN A 86 5.27 12.84 4.15
C GLN A 86 4.54 12.89 2.80
N LYS A 87 5.19 13.41 1.76
CA LYS A 87 4.60 13.43 0.41
C LYS A 87 4.39 12.02 -0.16
N SER A 88 5.29 11.08 0.13
CA SER A 88 5.13 9.68 -0.27
C SER A 88 3.95 9.05 0.46
N LEU A 89 3.81 9.27 1.78
CA LEU A 89 2.71 8.74 2.58
C LEU A 89 1.35 9.24 2.07
N ALA A 90 1.20 10.56 1.88
CA ALA A 90 -0.04 11.15 1.37
C ALA A 90 -0.43 10.58 0.00
N ALA A 91 0.54 10.41 -0.91
CA ALA A 91 0.30 9.83 -2.22
C ALA A 91 -0.04 8.33 -2.18
N LEU A 92 0.55 7.57 -1.25
CA LEU A 92 0.25 6.15 -1.06
C LEU A 92 -1.12 5.93 -0.43
N GLU A 93 -1.53 6.81 0.47
CA GLU A 93 -2.85 6.80 1.09
C GLU A 93 -3.94 6.99 0.05
N GLU A 94 -3.88 8.06 -0.73
CA GLU A 94 -4.88 8.30 -1.78
C GLU A 94 -4.89 7.20 -2.85
N LEU A 95 -3.72 6.61 -3.16
CA LEU A 95 -3.61 5.48 -4.08
C LEU A 95 -4.32 4.24 -3.54
N GLN A 96 -4.06 3.85 -2.29
CA GLN A 96 -4.64 2.63 -1.73
C GLN A 96 -6.15 2.78 -1.49
N ASP A 97 -6.63 3.99 -1.18
CA ASP A 97 -8.05 4.28 -0.95
C ASP A 97 -8.82 4.19 -2.26
N SER A 98 -8.31 4.83 -3.31
CA SER A 98 -8.89 4.75 -4.65
C SER A 98 -8.89 3.31 -5.19
N LEU A 99 -7.80 2.56 -5.00
CA LEU A 99 -7.73 1.15 -5.37
C LEU A 99 -8.64 0.25 -4.51
N GLY A 100 -8.89 0.63 -3.25
CA GLY A 100 -9.84 -0.04 -2.37
C GLY A 100 -11.25 0.09 -2.92
N MET A 101 -11.70 1.32 -3.18
CA MET A 101 -13.03 1.59 -3.74
C MET A 101 -13.24 0.90 -5.10
N LEU A 102 -12.24 0.94 -5.99
CA LEU A 102 -12.29 0.23 -7.27
C LEU A 102 -12.42 -1.30 -7.11
N ASN A 103 -11.77 -1.88 -6.09
CA ASN A 103 -11.89 -3.30 -5.79
C ASN A 103 -13.28 -3.64 -5.22
N ASP A 104 -13.83 -2.77 -4.37
CA ASP A 104 -15.15 -2.97 -3.77
C ASP A 104 -16.28 -2.86 -4.81
N ILE A 105 -16.14 -2.00 -5.81
CA ILE A 105 -17.04 -1.95 -6.97
C ILE A 105 -17.01 -3.28 -7.73
N ALA A 106 -15.82 -3.79 -8.05
CA ALA A 106 -15.66 -5.03 -8.79
C ALA A 106 -16.16 -6.27 -8.02
N ASN A 107 -15.85 -6.36 -6.72
CA ASN A 107 -16.34 -7.46 -5.89
C ASN A 107 -17.87 -7.45 -5.76
N ARG A 108 -18.49 -6.27 -5.68
CA ARG A 108 -19.95 -6.14 -5.67
C ARG A 108 -20.55 -6.68 -6.96
N GLN A 109 -20.02 -6.31 -8.13
CA GLN A 109 -20.48 -6.84 -9.42
C GLN A 109 -20.42 -8.38 -9.47
N THR A 110 -19.29 -8.98 -9.06
CA THR A 110 -19.16 -10.44 -9.06
C THR A 110 -20.12 -11.15 -8.10
N LEU A 111 -20.44 -10.54 -6.94
CA LEU A 111 -21.39 -11.11 -5.98
C LEU A 111 -22.83 -11.10 -6.51
N PHE A 112 -23.21 -10.11 -7.31
CA PHE A 112 -24.52 -10.07 -7.97
C PHE A 112 -24.61 -11.09 -9.11
N ASP A 113 -23.56 -11.23 -9.91
CA ASP A 113 -23.53 -12.19 -11.03
C ASP A 113 -23.58 -13.66 -10.56
N LEU A 114 -23.15 -13.94 -9.32
CA LEU A 114 -23.19 -15.26 -8.68
C LEU A 114 -24.49 -15.53 -7.92
N GLY A 115 -25.31 -14.50 -7.69
CA GLY A 115 -26.52 -14.57 -6.88
C GLY A 115 -27.78 -14.71 -7.72
N GLU A 116 -27.99 -15.86 -8.36
CA GLU A 116 -29.33 -16.23 -8.87
C GLU A 116 -30.27 -16.76 -7.76
N ASP A 117 -29.79 -16.91 -6.52
CA ASP A 117 -30.57 -17.35 -5.33
C ASP A 117 -30.50 -16.38 -4.12
N GLY A 118 -30.00 -15.14 -4.31
CA GLY A 118 -29.91 -14.12 -3.26
C GLY A 118 -31.12 -13.18 -3.22
N PRO A 119 -31.43 -12.51 -2.08
CA PRO A 119 -32.59 -11.64 -1.96
C PRO A 119 -32.56 -10.51 -3.00
N ASP A 120 -33.75 -10.15 -3.49
CA ASP A 120 -34.00 -9.26 -4.63
C ASP A 120 -33.06 -8.03 -4.65
N PRO A 121 -32.32 -7.77 -5.75
CA PRO A 121 -31.44 -6.62 -5.90
C PRO A 121 -32.10 -5.26 -5.63
N ALA A 122 -33.43 -5.17 -5.56
CA ALA A 122 -34.18 -3.99 -5.12
C ALA A 122 -34.11 -3.71 -3.60
N THR A 123 -33.77 -4.69 -2.75
CA THR A 123 -33.79 -4.55 -1.27
C THR A 123 -32.46 -4.11 -0.63
N LEU A 124 -31.35 -4.12 -1.36
CA LEU A 124 -30.08 -3.59 -0.86
C LEU A 124 -29.99 -2.08 -1.17
N PRO A 125 -29.93 -1.18 -0.16
CA PRO A 125 -29.73 0.24 -0.40
C PRO A 125 -28.32 0.44 -0.96
N MET A 126 -28.21 0.51 -2.28
CA MET A 126 -26.94 0.69 -2.96
C MET A 126 -26.91 2.07 -3.61
N PRO A 127 -25.92 2.92 -3.29
CA PRO A 127 -25.51 3.93 -4.24
C PRO A 127 -25.06 3.16 -5.49
N LYS A 128 -25.82 3.30 -6.59
CA LYS A 128 -25.37 2.86 -7.92
C LYS A 128 -24.11 3.67 -8.23
N VAL A 129 -22.95 3.15 -7.90
CA VAL A 129 -21.67 3.76 -8.26
C VAL A 129 -21.61 3.73 -9.79
N GLY A 130 -21.85 4.89 -10.39
CA GLY A 130 -22.01 5.00 -11.83
C GLY A 130 -20.68 4.78 -12.55
N PRO A 131 -20.70 4.44 -13.85
CA PRO A 131 -19.49 4.35 -14.68
C PRO A 131 -18.60 5.60 -14.64
N THR A 132 -19.20 6.77 -14.35
CA THR A 132 -18.55 8.06 -14.14
C THR A 132 -17.69 8.10 -12.88
N GLU A 133 -18.16 7.48 -11.79
CA GLU A 133 -17.46 7.45 -10.50
C GLU A 133 -16.28 6.49 -10.56
N GLU A 134 -16.41 5.31 -11.20
CA GLU A 134 -15.27 4.40 -11.42
C GLU A 134 -14.15 5.07 -12.25
N LYS A 135 -14.53 5.79 -13.32
CA LYS A 135 -13.56 6.57 -14.13
C LYS A 135 -12.88 7.67 -13.30
N SER A 136 -13.62 8.33 -12.42
CA SER A 136 -13.07 9.35 -11.51
C SER A 136 -12.07 8.74 -10.53
N LEU A 137 -12.44 7.65 -9.86
CA LEU A 137 -11.56 6.90 -8.95
C LEU A 137 -10.29 6.40 -9.66
N MET A 138 -10.43 5.91 -10.89
CA MET A 138 -9.30 5.51 -11.73
C MET A 138 -8.37 6.69 -12.02
N LYS A 139 -8.92 7.88 -12.32
CA LYS A 139 -8.13 9.10 -12.53
C LYS A 139 -7.40 9.51 -11.25
N THR A 140 -8.07 9.47 -10.10
CA THR A 140 -7.48 9.76 -8.79
C THR A 140 -6.33 8.79 -8.46
N ALA A 141 -6.55 7.48 -8.64
CA ALA A 141 -5.52 6.46 -8.44
C ALA A 141 -4.28 6.72 -9.32
N ARG A 142 -4.47 7.08 -10.60
CA ARG A 142 -3.36 7.40 -11.51
C ARG A 142 -2.58 8.64 -11.05
N ASN A 143 -3.28 9.69 -10.63
CA ASN A 143 -2.66 10.91 -10.15
C ASN A 143 -1.87 10.68 -8.86
N ALA A 144 -2.43 9.92 -7.92
CA ALA A 144 -1.78 9.52 -6.69
C ALA A 144 -0.51 8.69 -6.96
N TYR A 145 -0.61 7.68 -7.84
CA TYR A 145 0.55 6.92 -8.31
C TYR A 145 1.63 7.82 -8.92
N ALA A 146 1.25 8.74 -9.81
CA ALA A 146 2.19 9.64 -10.47
C ALA A 146 2.91 10.56 -9.47
N ARG A 147 2.19 11.09 -8.47
CA ARG A 147 2.79 11.86 -7.37
C ARG A 147 3.79 11.01 -6.59
N PHE A 148 3.43 9.79 -6.18
CA PHE A 148 4.35 8.88 -5.49
C PHE A 148 5.61 8.57 -6.32
N ALA A 149 5.43 8.28 -7.62
CA ALA A 149 6.53 8.02 -8.54
C ALA A 149 7.46 9.25 -8.70
N LYS A 150 6.90 10.46 -8.65
CA LYS A 150 7.64 11.73 -8.78
C LYS A 150 8.41 12.15 -7.51
N VAL A 151 7.87 11.90 -6.31
CA VAL A 151 8.49 12.34 -5.03
C VAL A 151 9.91 11.78 -4.84
N GLY A 152 10.20 10.62 -5.44
CA GLY A 152 11.48 9.94 -5.32
C GLY A 152 11.69 9.28 -3.95
N PRO A 153 12.81 8.56 -3.76
CA PRO A 153 13.14 7.95 -2.48
C PRO A 153 13.52 9.01 -1.43
N PHE A 154 13.04 8.84 -0.19
CA PHE A 154 13.43 9.69 0.95
C PHE A 154 14.64 9.15 1.73
N TRP A 155 15.02 7.89 1.49
CA TRP A 155 16.13 7.16 2.12
C TRP A 155 17.46 7.24 1.35
N ARG A 156 17.56 8.17 0.39
CA ARG A 156 18.80 8.49 -0.31
C ARG A 156 19.05 9.98 -0.07
N ALA A 157 20.02 10.27 0.80
CA ALA A 157 20.54 11.62 0.99
C ALA A 157 21.21 12.08 -0.30
#